data_AF-A0A2H1WVC0-F1
#
_entry.id   AF-A0A2H1WVC0-F1
#
_cell.length_a   1.000
_cell.length_b   1.000
_cell.length_c   1.000
_cell.angle_alpha   90.00
_cell.angle_beta   90.00
_cell.angle_gamma   90.00
#
_symmetry.space_group_name_H-M   'P 1'
#
loop_
_entity.id
_entity.type
_entity.pdbx_description
1 polymer ?
#
loop_
_entity_poly.entity_id
_entity_poly.type
_entity_poly.pdbx_seq_one_letter_code
_entity_poly.pdbx_strand_id
1 'polypeptide(L)'
;VWTTGTDPQVEGLLKKGYRLIMSNYDALYFDCGFGSWVGKGNNWCSPYIGWHKVYENSPAAIAGHHKDLILGGEAALWSEQSDSATLDGRLWPRAAALAERLWAEPQTDWKAAETRMLHI
;
A
#
# COMPACT_ATOMS: atom_id res chain seq x y z
N VAL A 1 -5.96 8.61 1.75
CA VAL A 1 -6.10 8.20 3.16
C VAL A 1 -4.88 7.40 3.54
N TRP A 2 -4.20 7.82 4.60
CA TRP A 2 -2.92 7.23 5.01
C TRP A 2 -2.93 6.71 6.45
N THR A 3 -4.10 6.60 7.09
CA THR A 3 -4.25 5.82 8.35
C THR A 3 -4.04 4.33 8.08
N THR A 4 -4.17 3.45 9.08
CA THR A 4 -4.21 2.01 8.79
C THR A 4 -5.47 1.64 7.99
N GLY A 5 -5.45 0.49 7.31
CA GLY A 5 -6.62 -0.01 6.59
C GLY A 5 -7.83 -0.33 7.49
N THR A 6 -7.61 -0.45 8.80
CA THR A 6 -8.64 -0.75 9.81
C THR A 6 -9.06 0.46 10.65
N ASP A 7 -8.54 1.66 10.35
CA ASP A 7 -8.83 2.86 11.13
C ASP A 7 -10.31 3.28 10.98
N PRO A 8 -11.04 3.54 12.09
CA PRO A 8 -12.44 3.97 12.06
C PRO A 8 -12.70 5.24 11.23
N GLN A 9 -11.69 6.08 10.99
CA GLN A 9 -11.81 7.25 10.12
C GLN A 9 -12.18 6.88 8.69
N VAL A 10 -11.72 5.72 8.19
CA VAL A 10 -12.05 5.24 6.84
C VAL A 10 -13.56 5.06 6.71
N GLU A 11 -14.16 4.28 7.60
CA GLU A 11 -15.60 4.04 7.61
C GLU A 11 -16.39 5.34 7.87
N GLY A 12 -15.91 6.19 8.79
CA GLY A 12 -16.54 7.47 9.10
C GLY A 12 -16.60 8.43 7.89
N LEU A 13 -15.55 8.46 7.06
CA LEU A 13 -15.53 9.26 5.83
C LEU A 13 -16.44 8.66 4.75
N LEU A 14 -16.42 7.34 4.58
CA LEU A 14 -17.27 6.62 3.63
C LEU A 14 -18.76 6.80 3.94
N LYS A 15 -19.16 6.70 5.22
CA LYS A 15 -20.54 6.95 5.68
C LYS A 15 -21.01 8.39 5.40
N LYS A 16 -20.08 9.34 5.34
CA LYS A 16 -20.35 10.73 4.98
C LYS A 16 -20.34 10.99 3.46
N GLY A 17 -20.14 9.95 2.64
CA GLY A 17 -20.14 10.05 1.18
C GLY A 17 -18.84 10.61 0.58
N TYR A 18 -17.75 10.70 1.35
CA TYR A 18 -16.46 11.12 0.80
C TYR A 18 -15.85 10.02 -0.05
N ARG A 19 -15.21 10.42 -1.15
CA ARG A 19 -14.46 9.53 -2.04
C ARG A 19 -13.01 9.46 -1.58
N LEU A 20 -12.42 8.27 -1.58
CA LEU A 20 -11.10 8.04 -1.00
C LEU A 20 -10.13 7.46 -2.04
N ILE A 21 -8.88 7.91 -1.98
CA ILE A 21 -7.71 7.20 -2.54
C ILE A 21 -7.01 6.51 -1.37
N MET A 22 -6.76 5.21 -1.49
CA MET A 22 -6.14 4.40 -0.43
C MET A 22 -4.61 4.46 -0.53
N SER A 23 -3.96 4.90 0.54
CA SER A 23 -2.50 4.96 0.72
C SER A 23 -2.15 4.59 2.16
N ASN A 24 -2.86 3.61 2.74
CA ASN A 24 -2.73 3.24 4.15
C ASN A 24 -1.30 2.81 4.49
N TYR A 25 -0.69 3.45 5.49
CA TYR A 25 0.76 3.35 5.72
C TYR A 25 1.21 1.93 6.09
N ASP A 26 0.32 1.11 6.61
CA ASP A 26 0.62 -0.27 6.97
C ASP A 26 0.78 -1.19 5.76
N ALA A 27 0.38 -0.77 4.55
CA ALA A 27 0.56 -1.55 3.31
C ALA A 27 1.11 -0.78 2.11
N LEU A 28 1.04 0.55 2.07
CA LEU A 28 1.32 1.33 0.86
C LEU A 28 2.42 2.39 1.01
N TYR A 29 3.12 2.43 2.15
CA TYR A 29 4.29 3.31 2.33
C TYR A 29 5.58 2.56 1.98
N PHE A 30 6.15 2.89 0.82
CA PHE A 30 7.30 2.19 0.26
C PHE A 30 8.64 2.64 0.84
N ASP A 31 8.64 3.70 1.63
CA ASP A 31 9.77 4.21 2.41
C ASP A 31 9.98 3.48 3.74
N CYS A 32 9.05 2.65 4.22
CA CYS A 32 9.17 1.97 5.51
C CYS A 32 10.25 0.89 5.55
N GLY A 33 10.84 0.67 6.72
CA GLY A 33 11.69 -0.48 7.01
C GLY A 33 13.20 -0.21 7.01
N PHE A 34 13.62 1.01 6.67
CA PHE A 34 15.04 1.39 6.65
C PHE A 34 15.48 1.95 8.01
N GLY A 35 16.78 2.26 8.13
CA GLY A 35 17.31 2.90 9.35
C GLY A 35 16.66 4.26 9.60
N SER A 36 16.61 4.72 10.85
CA SER A 36 16.13 6.07 11.13
C SER A 36 17.03 7.12 10.46
N TRP A 37 16.45 8.15 9.85
CA TRP A 37 17.19 9.28 9.31
C TRP A 37 17.52 10.34 10.38
N VAL A 38 16.83 10.30 11.54
CA VAL A 38 17.19 11.04 12.76
C VAL A 38 17.37 10.07 13.91
N GLY A 39 18.54 10.11 14.57
CA GLY A 39 18.80 9.26 15.74
C GLY A 39 19.23 7.83 15.39
N LYS A 40 18.71 6.84 16.12
CA LYS A 40 19.10 5.42 16.01
C LYS A 40 17.86 4.54 15.85
N GLY A 41 18.04 3.32 15.33
CA GLY A 41 16.97 2.36 15.10
C GLY A 41 16.46 2.40 13.66
N ASN A 42 15.18 2.12 13.45
CA ASN A 42 14.53 2.11 12.15
C ASN A 42 13.59 3.32 11.99
N ASN A 43 13.22 3.64 10.75
CA ASN A 43 12.28 4.72 10.46
C ASN A 43 10.86 4.40 10.98
N TRP A 44 10.03 5.44 11.06
CA TRP A 44 8.82 5.46 11.91
C TRP A 44 7.76 4.39 11.57
N CYS A 45 7.62 4.02 10.31
CA CYS A 45 6.59 3.07 9.84
C CYS A 45 7.15 1.66 9.59
N SER A 46 8.36 1.37 10.06
CA SER A 46 8.94 0.04 10.00
C SER A 46 8.03 -1.03 10.60
N PRO A 47 8.01 -2.27 10.07
CA PRO A 47 8.99 -2.89 9.18
C PRO A 47 8.83 -2.58 7.67
N TYR A 48 9.75 -3.10 6.85
CA TYR A 48 9.63 -3.05 5.39
C TYR A 48 8.38 -3.77 4.91
N ILE A 49 7.64 -3.14 4.00
CA ILE A 49 6.42 -3.70 3.42
C ILE A 49 6.78 -4.54 2.20
N GLY A 50 6.67 -5.86 2.34
CA GLY A 50 6.84 -6.80 1.23
C GLY A 50 5.67 -6.78 0.24
N TRP A 51 5.93 -7.20 -1.00
CA TRP A 51 4.92 -7.19 -2.08
C TRP A 51 3.67 -8.01 -1.74
N HIS A 52 3.80 -9.09 -0.96
CA HIS A 52 2.67 -9.89 -0.47
C HIS A 52 1.66 -9.04 0.30
N LYS A 53 2.14 -8.18 1.21
CA LYS A 53 1.29 -7.30 2.03
C LYS A 53 0.62 -6.21 1.19
N VAL A 54 1.34 -5.69 0.19
CA VAL A 54 0.76 -4.76 -0.81
C VAL A 54 -0.36 -5.45 -1.58
N TYR A 55 -0.13 -6.68 -2.05
CA TYR A 55 -1.08 -7.44 -2.86
C TYR A 55 -2.36 -7.80 -2.08
N GLU A 56 -2.22 -8.16 -0.80
CA GLU A 56 -3.35 -8.50 0.08
C GLU A 56 -4.17 -7.28 0.54
N ASN A 57 -3.64 -6.06 0.40
CA ASN A 57 -4.32 -4.84 0.80
C ASN A 57 -5.47 -4.51 -0.15
N SER A 58 -6.65 -5.07 0.10
CA SER A 58 -7.85 -4.89 -0.71
C SER A 58 -8.64 -3.64 -0.34
N PRO A 59 -8.73 -2.61 -1.20
CA PRO A 59 -9.59 -1.46 -0.96
C PRO A 59 -11.06 -1.83 -0.90
N ALA A 60 -11.49 -2.83 -1.67
CA ALA A 60 -12.86 -3.34 -1.63
C ALA A 60 -13.19 -3.98 -0.27
N ALA A 61 -12.26 -4.76 0.30
CA ALA A 61 -12.44 -5.33 1.63
C ALA A 61 -12.46 -4.25 2.72
N ILE A 62 -11.59 -3.23 2.62
CA ILE A 62 -11.53 -2.11 3.57
C ILE A 62 -12.84 -1.29 3.55
N ALA A 63 -13.38 -1.01 2.36
CA ALA A 63 -14.55 -0.15 2.21
C ALA A 63 -15.89 -0.88 2.42
N GLY A 64 -15.90 -2.22 2.35
CA GLY A 64 -17.11 -3.03 2.49
C GLY A 64 -18.22 -2.60 1.53
N HIS A 65 -19.38 -2.24 2.08
CA HIS A 65 -20.54 -1.79 1.30
C HIS A 65 -20.32 -0.46 0.55
N HIS A 66 -19.27 0.29 0.89
CA HIS A 66 -18.96 1.59 0.30
C HIS A 66 -17.84 1.54 -0.75
N LYS A 67 -17.52 0.34 -1.29
CA LYS A 67 -16.43 0.16 -2.26
C LYS A 67 -16.49 1.10 -3.48
N ASP A 68 -17.68 1.50 -3.91
CA ASP A 68 -17.87 2.41 -5.05
C ASP A 68 -17.40 3.85 -4.77
N LEU A 69 -17.17 4.21 -3.50
CA LEU A 69 -16.57 5.49 -3.10
C LEU A 69 -15.03 5.44 -3.10
N ILE A 70 -14.42 4.28 -3.31
CA ILE A 70 -12.98 4.17 -3.47
C ILE A 70 -12.62 4.47 -4.92
N LEU A 71 -11.79 5.49 -5.12
CA LEU A 71 -11.30 5.88 -6.45
C LEU A 71 -10.12 5.02 -6.93
N GLY A 72 -9.47 4.31 -6.00
CA GLY A 72 -8.28 3.50 -6.25
C GLY A 72 -7.31 3.58 -5.08
N GLY A 73 -6.04 3.38 -5.35
CA GLY A 73 -4.97 3.48 -4.37
C GLY A 73 -3.69 4.03 -4.98
N GLU A 74 -2.78 4.46 -4.11
CA GLU A 74 -1.49 5.04 -4.48
C GLU A 74 -0.42 4.56 -3.50
N ALA A 75 0.66 3.98 -4.04
CA ALA A 75 1.86 3.67 -3.28
C ALA A 75 2.64 4.98 -3.05
N ALA A 76 2.88 5.30 -1.78
CA ALA A 76 3.63 6.49 -1.40
C ALA A 76 5.11 6.14 -1.25
N LEU A 77 5.97 6.83 -2.00
CA LEU A 77 7.42 6.81 -1.78
C LEU A 77 7.87 8.17 -1.25
N TRP A 78 7.81 8.33 0.07
CA TRP A 78 8.43 9.47 0.72
C TRP A 78 9.96 9.39 0.57
N SER A 79 10.59 10.55 0.44
CA SER A 79 11.94 10.66 -0.13
C SER A 79 13.01 11.14 0.86
N GLU A 80 12.74 11.09 2.17
CA GLU A 80 13.75 11.37 3.20
C GLU A 80 14.98 10.45 3.06
N GLN A 81 14.77 9.23 2.53
CA GLN A 81 15.80 8.21 2.33
C GLN A 81 15.70 7.56 0.94
N SER A 82 15.19 8.31 -0.05
CA SER A 82 15.12 7.87 -1.44
C SER A 82 15.51 8.98 -2.40
N ASP A 83 16.26 8.63 -3.43
CA ASP A 83 16.66 9.51 -4.53
C ASP A 83 16.64 8.75 -5.87
N SER A 84 17.25 9.32 -6.90
CA SER A 84 17.36 8.70 -8.23
C SER A 84 18.06 7.34 -8.23
N ALA A 85 18.99 7.09 -7.29
CA ALA A 85 19.74 5.84 -7.24
C ALA A 85 18.92 4.71 -6.60
N THR A 86 17.93 5.04 -5.76
CA THR A 86 17.11 4.04 -5.06
C THR A 86 15.68 3.93 -5.58
N LEU A 87 15.21 4.87 -6.40
CA LEU A 87 13.83 4.96 -6.90
C LEU A 87 13.31 3.60 -7.43
N ASP A 88 14.05 2.99 -8.34
CA ASP A 88 13.61 1.75 -9.01
C ASP A 88 13.47 0.59 -8.03
N GLY A 89 14.46 0.38 -7.15
CA GLY A 89 14.43 -0.67 -6.15
C GLY A 89 13.42 -0.43 -5.01
N ARG A 90 12.97 0.82 -4.83
CA ARG A 90 11.89 1.15 -3.88
C ARG A 90 10.52 0.87 -4.49
N LEU A 91 10.31 1.24 -5.76
CA LEU A 91 9.03 1.06 -6.43
C LEU A 91 8.81 -0.39 -6.86
N TRP A 92 9.78 -0.98 -7.57
CA TRP A 92 9.60 -2.26 -8.25
C TRP A 92 10.21 -3.42 -7.46
N PRO A 93 9.57 -4.61 -7.45
CA PRO A 93 8.31 -4.97 -8.12
C PRO A 93 7.05 -4.68 -7.28
N ARG A 94 7.17 -4.08 -6.08
CA ARG A 94 6.03 -3.86 -5.16
C ARG A 94 4.89 -3.06 -5.78
N ALA A 95 5.20 -2.06 -6.60
CA ALA A 95 4.20 -1.26 -7.31
C ALA A 95 3.37 -2.10 -8.28
N ALA A 96 3.93 -3.16 -8.86
CA ALA A 96 3.18 -4.08 -9.72
C ALA A 96 2.14 -4.88 -8.93
N ALA A 97 2.42 -5.20 -7.66
CA ALA A 97 1.44 -5.84 -6.78
C ALA A 97 0.23 -4.92 -6.52
N LEU A 98 0.48 -3.63 -6.29
CA LEU A 98 -0.58 -2.64 -6.20
C LEU A 98 -1.34 -2.51 -7.53
N ALA A 99 -0.63 -2.48 -8.65
CA ALA A 99 -1.25 -2.37 -9.97
C ALA A 99 -2.25 -3.50 -10.22
N GLU A 100 -1.89 -4.75 -9.96
CA GLU A 100 -2.82 -5.87 -10.13
C GLU A 100 -3.99 -5.82 -9.16
N ARG A 101 -3.72 -5.45 -7.89
CA ARG A 101 -4.78 -5.26 -6.89
C ARG A 101 -5.82 -4.26 -7.40
N LEU A 102 -5.39 -3.09 -7.84
CA LEU A 102 -6.31 -2.04 -8.31
C LEU A 102 -6.97 -2.37 -9.66
N TRP A 103 -6.30 -3.14 -10.51
CA TRP A 103 -6.80 -3.50 -11.83
C TRP A 103 -7.86 -4.60 -11.78
N ALA A 104 -7.61 -5.66 -11.01
CA ALA A 104 -8.42 -6.88 -11.05
C ALA A 104 -9.21 -7.12 -9.75
N GLU A 105 -8.87 -6.45 -8.65
CA GLU A 105 -9.40 -6.69 -7.31
C GLU A 105 -9.59 -8.19 -7.00
N PRO A 106 -8.52 -9.00 -7.14
CA PRO A 106 -8.63 -10.45 -7.15
C PRO A 106 -9.12 -10.98 -5.80
N GLN A 107 -9.91 -12.05 -5.86
CA GLN A 107 -10.40 -12.79 -4.68
C GLN A 107 -9.38 -13.80 -4.14
N THR A 108 -8.29 -14.04 -4.88
CA THR A 108 -7.19 -14.92 -4.47
C THR A 108 -6.13 -14.16 -3.67
N ASP A 109 -5.36 -14.89 -2.86
CA ASP A 109 -4.22 -14.34 -2.13
C ASP A 109 -2.98 -14.15 -3.03
N TRP A 110 -1.88 -13.69 -2.44
CA TRP A 110 -0.62 -13.46 -3.15
C TRP A 110 0.01 -14.74 -3.68
N LYS A 111 -0.25 -15.92 -3.09
CA LYS A 111 0.37 -17.18 -3.52
C LYS A 111 -0.08 -17.55 -4.93
N ALA A 112 -1.35 -17.29 -5.25
CA ALA A 112 -1.87 -17.47 -6.59
C ALA A 112 -1.22 -16.52 -7.64
N ALA A 113 -0.64 -15.40 -7.19
CA ALA A 113 0.06 -14.44 -8.03
C ALA A 113 1.59 -14.62 -8.01
N GLU A 114 2.13 -15.46 -7.12
CA GLU A 114 3.57 -15.57 -6.86
C GLU A 114 4.37 -15.86 -8.12
N THR A 115 3.96 -16.86 -8.90
CA THR A 115 4.67 -17.18 -10.15
C THR A 115 4.66 -15.99 -11.10
N ARG A 116 3.53 -15.29 -11.27
CA ARG A 116 3.47 -14.14 -12.18
C ARG A 116 4.31 -12.96 -11.68
N MET A 117 4.31 -12.71 -10.37
CA MET A 117 5.13 -11.66 -9.74
C MET A 117 6.64 -11.90 -9.95
N LEU A 118 7.08 -13.16 -9.96
CA LEU A 118 8.49 -13.52 -10.21
C LEU A 118 8.93 -13.34 -11.68
N HIS A 119 7.99 -13.17 -12.61
CA HIS A 119 8.29 -12.99 -14.05
C HIS A 119 8.21 -11.52 -14.51
N ILE A 120 8.07 -10.58 -13.58
CA ILE A 120 8.04 -9.13 -13.85
C ILE A 120 9.46 -8.59 -14.05
#